data_AF-A0A7Y2X7U6-F1
#
_entry.id   AF-A0A7Y2X7U6-F1
#
_cell.length_a   1.000
_cell.length_b   1.000
_cell.length_c   1.000
_cell.angle_alpha   90.00
_cell.angle_beta   90.00
_cell.angle_gamma   90.00
#
_symmetry.space_group_name_H-M   'P 1'
#
loop_
_entity.id
_entity.type
_entity.pdbx_description
1 polymer ?
#
loop_
_entity_poly.entity_id
_entity_poly.type
_entity_poly.pdbx_seq_one_letter_code
_entity_poly.pdbx_strand_id
1 'polypeptide(L)'
;MKYLIMLCVSLSLSIITANANESAKRPLQIVFMVGQSEMVGYAKVSAASYMLQEPLVPPREVTLNAHKAMLHQVNGAYLYWQAMRSYAGPQEKKDRLRALILQRDEFRKKFRQKVLDEVAQNGSFRGKHYRRSFALFDLVDREAEAVGITPKIRAILDAPDNKFDHVTAYDQLITDANGRYQKQRACNKLFLKGTTPADFARFLKEEKAHAFAVKAAGVSTEGRRTAYAALAEKYLHMPVAKRTYISSLGSVAGQPRSPESDSDHLTQGKLSVGFGHDINTFGLEYAVGLTLEDAIDAPILIVKCAWKNGWTSISQTDWVQQKIMPHVKAVLANPGEYHPDYDPQAGYELAGMIWFQGLSDSKTPGYANHLRTILRDFRSWVKAPALPVVCASVGNMMFRGESDAARVNQGMREVANDPVFKDTIDVVETYPFYPAELAVINSLFFKNKLTGRNPAHKEFQSVISQSTGLKGKRSPPYLASASFYLLAGNEVATRLAKLISGERPVVPVR
;
A
#
# COMPACT_ATOMS: atom_id res chain seq x y z
N MET A 1 80.78 -38.35 -32.14
CA MET A 1 79.78 -37.41 -32.71
C MET A 1 79.16 -38.10 -33.92
N LYS A 2 77.86 -38.36 -34.06
CA LYS A 2 76.63 -37.84 -33.45
C LYS A 2 75.62 -39.00 -33.27
N TYR A 3 74.76 -38.85 -32.27
CA TYR A 3 73.80 -39.82 -31.76
C TYR A 3 72.61 -40.09 -32.69
N LEU A 4 72.17 -41.34 -32.69
CA LEU A 4 70.92 -41.84 -33.29
C LEU A 4 69.79 -41.62 -32.28
N ILE A 5 68.77 -40.84 -32.65
CA ILE A 5 67.61 -40.53 -31.79
C ILE A 5 66.54 -41.61 -32.00
N MET A 6 66.24 -42.35 -30.94
CA MET A 6 65.15 -43.32 -30.84
C MET A 6 63.91 -42.58 -30.29
N LEU A 7 62.84 -42.53 -31.09
CA LEU A 7 61.59 -41.85 -30.75
C LEU A 7 60.66 -42.83 -30.01
N CYS A 8 60.53 -42.69 -28.69
CA CYS A 8 59.49 -43.37 -27.91
C CYS A 8 58.20 -42.55 -27.92
N VAL A 9 57.14 -43.10 -28.51
CA VAL A 9 55.78 -42.53 -28.44
C VAL A 9 55.10 -43.06 -27.18
N SER A 10 54.99 -42.23 -26.15
CA SER A 10 54.16 -42.49 -24.97
C SER A 10 52.74 -41.99 -25.22
N LEU A 11 51.79 -42.91 -25.38
CA LEU A 11 50.36 -42.60 -25.48
C LEU A 11 49.80 -42.34 -24.06
N SER A 12 49.70 -41.08 -23.65
CA SER A 12 48.99 -40.69 -22.43
C SER A 12 47.49 -40.61 -22.71
N LEU A 13 46.73 -41.59 -22.22
CA LEU A 13 45.27 -41.61 -22.29
C LEU A 13 44.72 -40.63 -21.23
N SER A 14 44.38 -39.41 -21.64
CA SER A 14 43.68 -38.46 -20.79
C SER A 14 42.21 -38.87 -20.67
N ILE A 15 41.82 -39.33 -19.48
CA ILE A 15 40.42 -39.53 -19.11
C ILE A 15 39.79 -38.13 -19.01
N ILE A 16 39.01 -37.74 -20.02
CA ILE A 16 38.14 -36.57 -19.95
C ILE A 16 36.92 -37.00 -19.12
N THR A 17 36.95 -36.77 -17.81
CA THR A 17 35.72 -36.73 -17.03
C THR A 17 34.92 -35.52 -17.49
N ALA A 18 33.84 -35.76 -18.21
CA ALA A 18 32.82 -34.75 -18.46
C ALA A 18 32.20 -34.38 -17.10
N ASN A 19 32.77 -33.40 -16.42
CA ASN A 19 32.03 -32.67 -15.39
C ASN A 19 30.94 -31.92 -16.13
N ALA A 20 29.74 -32.49 -16.13
CA ALA A 20 28.53 -31.70 -16.29
C ALA A 20 28.64 -30.58 -15.26
N ASN A 21 28.90 -29.37 -15.73
CA ASN A 21 28.97 -28.18 -14.90
C ASN A 21 27.52 -27.88 -14.49
N GLU A 22 26.99 -28.64 -13.52
CA GLU A 22 25.81 -28.23 -12.76
C GLU A 22 26.18 -26.86 -12.19
N SER A 23 25.59 -25.80 -12.72
CA SER A 23 25.84 -24.45 -12.19
C SER A 23 25.55 -24.51 -10.70
N ALA A 24 26.55 -24.20 -9.86
CA ALA A 24 26.39 -24.26 -8.41
C ALA A 24 25.09 -23.54 -8.01
N LYS A 25 24.22 -24.24 -7.28
CA LYS A 25 22.95 -23.68 -6.82
C LYS A 25 23.24 -22.45 -5.96
N ARG A 26 22.56 -21.35 -6.24
CA ARG A 26 22.73 -20.10 -5.51
C ARG A 26 22.02 -20.18 -4.15
N PRO A 27 22.53 -19.48 -3.12
CA PRO A 27 21.90 -19.45 -1.82
C PRO A 27 20.48 -18.90 -1.89
N LEU A 28 19.60 -19.45 -1.05
CA LEU A 28 18.23 -18.95 -0.90
C LEU A 28 18.22 -17.53 -0.34
N GLN A 29 17.57 -16.61 -1.04
CA GLN A 29 17.41 -15.22 -0.61
C GLN A 29 16.15 -15.10 0.25
N ILE A 30 16.30 -14.83 1.55
CA ILE A 30 15.17 -14.67 2.48
C ILE A 30 14.86 -13.20 2.70
N VAL A 31 13.63 -12.79 2.37
CA VAL A 31 13.13 -11.43 2.57
C VAL A 31 12.01 -11.42 3.60
N PHE A 32 12.20 -10.64 4.67
CA PHE A 32 11.16 -10.45 5.68
C PHE A 32 10.20 -9.34 5.25
N MET A 33 8.90 -9.54 5.41
CA MET A 33 7.89 -8.49 5.22
C MET A 33 7.11 -8.33 6.52
N VAL A 34 7.40 -7.26 7.26
CA VAL A 34 6.84 -7.03 8.59
C VAL A 34 5.93 -5.81 8.57
N GLY A 35 4.74 -5.94 9.13
CA GLY A 35 3.86 -4.80 9.23
C GLY A 35 2.47 -5.09 9.77
N GLN A 36 1.57 -4.17 9.45
CA GLN A 36 0.15 -4.24 9.78
C GLN A 36 -0.63 -3.39 8.77
N SER A 37 -1.95 -3.41 8.84
CA SER A 37 -2.82 -2.59 8.00
C SER A 37 -2.54 -2.83 6.51
N GLU A 38 -1.94 -1.87 5.80
CA GLU A 38 -1.63 -1.95 4.39
C GLU A 38 -0.77 -3.18 4.07
N MET A 39 0.17 -3.59 4.93
CA MET A 39 0.98 -4.80 4.70
C MET A 39 0.15 -6.08 4.54
N VAL A 40 -1.06 -6.14 5.11
CA VAL A 40 -1.92 -7.32 5.02
C VAL A 40 -2.30 -7.64 3.57
N GLY A 41 -2.58 -6.62 2.76
CA GLY A 41 -3.01 -6.80 1.37
C GLY A 41 -4.50 -7.02 1.23
N TYR A 42 -5.23 -5.94 0.95
CA TYR A 42 -6.69 -5.96 0.77
C TYR A 42 -7.12 -5.74 -0.69
N ALA A 43 -6.19 -5.60 -1.64
CA ALA A 43 -6.55 -5.36 -3.02
C ALA A 43 -7.18 -6.60 -3.64
N LYS A 44 -8.43 -6.47 -4.11
CA LYS A 44 -9.08 -7.52 -4.90
C LYS A 44 -8.36 -7.67 -6.24
N VAL A 45 -8.20 -8.89 -6.73
CA VAL A 45 -7.58 -9.14 -8.04
C VAL A 45 -8.33 -8.46 -9.18
N SER A 46 -9.66 -8.48 -9.15
CA SER A 46 -10.47 -7.73 -10.13
C SER A 46 -10.20 -6.23 -10.12
N ALA A 47 -9.69 -5.69 -9.01
CA ALA A 47 -9.35 -4.28 -8.91
C ALA A 47 -8.11 -3.89 -9.73
N ALA A 48 -7.32 -4.87 -10.19
CA ALA A 48 -6.14 -4.64 -11.02
C ALA A 48 -6.50 -4.09 -12.41
N SER A 49 -7.78 -4.13 -12.82
CA SER A 49 -8.26 -3.51 -14.06
C SER A 49 -7.93 -2.01 -14.15
N TYR A 50 -7.80 -1.32 -13.01
CA TYR A 50 -7.38 0.08 -12.98
C TYR A 50 -5.94 0.32 -13.47
N MET A 51 -5.10 -0.73 -13.51
CA MET A 51 -3.77 -0.63 -14.13
C MET A 51 -3.82 -0.42 -15.64
N LEU A 52 -4.96 -0.69 -16.29
CA LEU A 52 -5.16 -0.49 -17.73
C LEU A 52 -5.77 0.88 -18.06
N GLN A 53 -6.19 1.64 -17.04
CA GLN A 53 -6.90 2.91 -17.21
C GLN A 53 -5.92 4.07 -17.28
N GLU A 54 -6.22 5.05 -18.11
CA GLU A 54 -5.57 6.36 -18.04
C GLU A 54 -5.98 7.08 -16.73
N PRO A 55 -5.14 8.00 -16.24
CA PRO A 55 -5.49 8.85 -15.11
C PRO A 55 -6.82 9.56 -15.36
N LEU A 56 -7.72 9.45 -14.39
CA LEU A 56 -8.89 10.31 -14.41
C LEU A 56 -8.48 11.74 -14.08
N VAL A 57 -8.88 12.69 -14.92
CA VAL A 57 -8.62 14.12 -14.70
C VAL A 57 -9.89 14.76 -14.11
N PRO A 58 -9.90 15.14 -12.81
CA PRO A 58 -11.05 15.85 -12.25
C PRO A 58 -11.24 17.19 -12.98
N PRO A 59 -12.46 17.61 -13.37
CA PRO A 59 -12.66 18.84 -14.12
C PRO A 59 -12.10 20.05 -13.35
N ARG A 60 -11.09 20.72 -13.91
CA ARG A 60 -10.29 21.75 -13.22
C ARG A 60 -11.15 22.86 -12.61
N GLU A 61 -11.97 23.52 -13.41
CA GLU A 61 -12.80 24.65 -12.94
C GLU A 61 -13.78 24.24 -11.83
N VAL A 62 -14.42 23.07 -11.97
CA VAL A 62 -15.34 22.54 -10.95
C VAL A 62 -14.59 22.20 -9.67
N THR A 63 -13.39 21.66 -9.80
CA THR A 63 -12.56 21.18 -8.68
C THR A 63 -11.96 22.35 -7.90
N LEU A 64 -11.37 23.33 -8.59
CA LEU A 64 -10.78 24.51 -7.97
C LEU A 64 -11.84 25.41 -7.35
N ASN A 65 -12.96 25.66 -8.03
CA ASN A 65 -14.04 26.49 -7.48
C ASN A 65 -14.98 25.72 -6.53
N ALA A 66 -14.66 24.47 -6.18
CA ALA A 66 -15.51 23.65 -5.32
C ALA A 66 -15.73 24.32 -3.94
N HIS A 67 -14.74 25.09 -3.47
CA HIS A 67 -14.77 25.87 -2.23
C HIS A 67 -15.67 27.10 -2.28
N LYS A 68 -15.83 27.76 -3.44
CA LYS A 68 -16.71 28.95 -3.56
C LYS A 68 -18.17 28.60 -3.34
N ALA A 69 -18.55 27.37 -3.71
CA ALA A 69 -19.85 26.79 -3.42
C ALA A 69 -19.94 26.11 -2.04
N MET A 70 -19.04 26.44 -1.08
CA MET A 70 -19.19 26.08 0.34
C MET A 70 -20.49 26.61 0.97
N LEU A 71 -21.20 27.52 0.29
CA LEU A 71 -22.59 27.88 0.57
C LEU A 71 -23.59 26.71 0.43
N HIS A 72 -23.18 25.53 -0.04
CA HIS A 72 -24.13 24.44 -0.25
C HIS A 72 -23.76 23.05 0.23
N GLN A 73 -22.52 22.65 0.57
CA GLN A 73 -22.27 21.25 1.02
C GLN A 73 -21.10 20.99 1.97
N VAL A 74 -21.31 20.02 2.87
CA VAL A 74 -20.53 19.84 4.12
C VAL A 74 -19.15 19.25 4.01
N ASN A 75 -18.80 18.75 2.84
CA ASN A 75 -17.48 18.20 2.61
C ASN A 75 -16.79 18.91 1.41
N GLY A 76 -17.36 20.04 0.95
CA GLY A 76 -17.31 20.62 -0.40
C GLY A 76 -15.97 20.83 -1.12
N ALA A 77 -14.83 20.95 -0.44
CA ALA A 77 -13.57 21.26 -1.10
C ALA A 77 -12.47 20.32 -0.62
N TYR A 78 -12.44 19.11 -1.17
CA TYR A 78 -11.45 18.10 -0.79
C TYR A 78 -10.03 18.67 -0.88
N LEU A 79 -9.68 19.32 -1.99
CA LEU A 79 -8.38 20.00 -2.14
C LEU A 79 -8.15 21.12 -1.12
N TYR A 80 -9.20 21.77 -0.62
CA TYR A 80 -9.08 22.80 0.42
C TYR A 80 -8.85 22.20 1.81
N TRP A 81 -9.49 21.07 2.11
CA TRP A 81 -9.20 20.29 3.31
C TRP A 81 -7.78 19.72 3.29
N GLN A 82 -7.31 19.34 2.11
CA GLN A 82 -5.94 18.87 1.93
C GLN A 82 -4.93 20.01 1.96
N ALA A 83 -5.25 21.17 1.39
CA ALA A 83 -4.47 22.40 1.55
C ALA A 83 -4.41 22.86 3.02
N MET A 84 -5.48 22.67 3.81
CA MET A 84 -5.45 22.94 5.25
C MET A 84 -4.45 22.04 6.01
N ARG A 85 -4.38 20.76 5.68
CA ARG A 85 -3.43 19.82 6.30
C ARG A 85 -1.99 20.05 5.84
N SER A 86 -1.86 20.44 4.58
CA SER A 86 -0.59 20.66 3.89
C SER A 86 -0.17 22.12 3.88
N TYR A 87 -0.78 22.97 4.73
CA TYR A 87 -0.53 24.41 4.76
C TYR A 87 0.97 24.69 4.90
N ALA A 88 1.49 25.43 3.91
CA ALA A 88 2.91 25.71 3.73
C ALA A 88 3.17 27.22 3.79
N GLY A 89 2.63 27.88 4.81
CA GLY A 89 2.91 29.28 5.14
C GLY A 89 3.39 29.46 6.58
N PRO A 90 3.43 30.70 7.11
CA PRO A 90 3.95 31.00 8.44
C PRO A 90 3.30 30.18 9.57
N GLN A 91 4.12 29.75 10.55
CA GLN A 91 3.67 28.91 11.67
C GLN A 91 2.54 29.57 12.49
N GLU A 92 2.60 30.89 12.72
CA GLU A 92 1.55 31.65 13.39
C GLU A 92 0.19 31.51 12.69
N LYS A 93 0.16 31.67 11.35
CA LYS A 93 -1.04 31.49 10.54
C LYS A 93 -1.52 30.04 10.55
N LYS A 94 -0.61 29.07 10.61
CA LYS A 94 -0.93 27.63 10.75
C LYS A 94 -1.63 27.35 12.09
N ASP A 95 -1.17 27.95 13.17
CA ASP A 95 -1.78 27.80 14.49
C ASP A 95 -3.13 28.54 14.56
N ARG A 96 -3.23 29.71 13.94
CA ARG A 96 -4.50 30.42 13.77
C ARG A 96 -5.51 29.61 12.96
N LEU A 97 -5.06 28.99 11.88
CA LEU A 97 -5.88 28.10 11.05
C LEU A 97 -6.41 26.92 11.87
N ARG A 98 -5.56 26.25 12.67
CA ARG A 98 -5.98 25.17 13.59
C ARG A 98 -7.04 25.65 14.59
N ALA A 99 -6.84 26.82 15.19
CA ALA A 99 -7.80 27.40 16.13
C ALA A 99 -9.16 27.68 15.46
N LEU A 100 -9.16 28.24 14.24
CA LEU A 100 -10.39 28.50 13.49
C LEU A 100 -11.11 27.20 13.09
N ILE A 101 -10.38 26.13 12.76
CA ILE A 101 -10.97 24.81 12.48
C ILE A 101 -11.68 24.26 13.72
N LEU A 102 -11.03 24.31 14.89
CA LEU A 102 -11.64 23.89 16.16
C LEU A 102 -12.88 24.73 16.50
N GLN A 103 -12.80 26.05 16.33
CA GLN A 103 -13.92 26.97 16.50
C GLN A 103 -15.09 26.61 15.58
N ARG A 104 -14.81 26.28 14.31
CA ARG A 104 -15.81 25.85 13.34
C ARG A 104 -16.46 24.55 13.77
N ASP A 105 -15.69 23.55 14.18
CA ASP A 105 -16.19 22.24 14.61
C ASP A 105 -17.09 22.35 15.85
N GLU A 106 -16.69 23.16 16.82
CA GLU A 106 -17.49 23.44 18.00
C GLU A 106 -18.80 24.17 17.66
N PHE A 107 -18.73 25.22 16.84
CA PHE A 107 -19.90 25.94 16.35
C PHE A 107 -20.88 24.98 15.65
N ARG A 108 -20.37 24.18 14.71
CA ARG A 108 -21.16 23.20 13.96
C ARG A 108 -21.84 22.20 14.90
N LYS A 109 -21.12 21.70 15.91
CA LYS A 109 -21.66 20.77 16.90
C LYS A 109 -22.81 21.39 17.68
N LYS A 110 -22.63 22.60 18.23
CA LYS A 110 -23.64 23.31 19.01
C LYS A 110 -24.86 23.69 18.17
N PHE A 111 -24.64 24.28 16.99
CA PHE A 111 -25.73 24.70 16.12
C PHE A 111 -26.56 23.51 15.62
N ARG A 112 -25.92 22.40 15.23
CA ARG A 112 -26.63 21.18 14.86
C ARG A 112 -27.50 20.65 15.99
N GLN A 113 -27.02 20.69 17.23
CA GLN A 113 -27.80 20.23 18.38
C GLN A 113 -29.02 21.13 18.59
N LYS A 114 -28.84 22.46 18.54
CA LYS A 114 -29.94 23.44 18.59
C LYS A 114 -31.02 23.14 17.55
N VAL A 115 -30.64 22.88 16.30
CA VAL A 115 -31.60 22.55 15.23
C VAL A 115 -32.38 21.26 15.55
N LEU A 116 -31.70 20.22 16.05
CA LEU A 116 -32.35 18.96 16.39
C LEU A 116 -33.31 19.11 17.57
N ASP A 117 -32.93 19.89 18.58
CA ASP A 117 -33.76 20.16 19.75
C ASP A 117 -35.03 20.94 19.37
N GLU A 118 -34.89 21.97 18.53
CA GLU A 118 -36.03 22.76 18.05
C GLU A 118 -36.96 21.95 17.14
N VAL A 119 -36.43 21.08 16.28
CA VAL A 119 -37.25 20.14 15.49
C VAL A 119 -37.99 19.15 16.40
N ALA A 120 -37.36 18.68 17.47
CA ALA A 120 -38.00 17.77 18.42
C ALA A 120 -39.14 18.45 19.20
N GLN A 121 -38.99 19.73 19.52
CA GLN A 121 -40.00 20.51 20.25
C GLN A 121 -41.13 21.01 19.34
N ASN A 122 -40.79 21.58 18.19
CA ASN A 122 -41.70 22.36 17.35
C ASN A 122 -42.06 21.65 16.03
N GLY A 123 -41.56 20.43 15.81
CA GLY A 123 -41.72 19.67 14.56
C GLY A 123 -40.89 20.21 13.38
N SER A 124 -40.32 21.41 13.48
CA SER A 124 -39.51 22.04 12.43
C SER A 124 -38.52 23.06 13.00
N PHE A 125 -37.48 23.37 12.23
CA PHE A 125 -36.56 24.50 12.47
C PHE A 125 -36.68 25.45 11.28
N ARG A 126 -37.05 26.71 11.53
CA ARG A 126 -37.33 27.72 10.48
C ARG A 126 -38.28 27.18 9.38
N GLY A 127 -39.36 26.52 9.78
CA GLY A 127 -40.38 25.99 8.87
C GLY A 127 -39.97 24.77 8.04
N LYS A 128 -38.82 24.14 8.34
CA LYS A 128 -38.36 22.91 7.68
C LYS A 128 -38.10 21.81 8.69
N HIS A 129 -38.52 20.60 8.36
CA HIS A 129 -38.17 19.42 9.14
C HIS A 129 -36.74 18.99 8.80
N TYR A 130 -35.90 18.79 9.81
CA TYR A 130 -34.56 18.22 9.64
C TYR A 130 -34.43 16.88 10.36
N ARG A 131 -33.67 15.96 9.78
CA ARG A 131 -33.17 14.75 10.44
C ARG A 131 -31.64 14.75 10.35
N ARG A 132 -30.95 13.84 11.03
CA ARG A 132 -29.50 13.61 10.86
C ARG A 132 -29.21 13.14 9.42
N SER A 133 -29.18 14.09 8.51
CA SER A 133 -29.26 13.93 7.07
C SER A 133 -28.42 14.99 6.37
N PHE A 134 -28.25 14.83 5.07
CA PHE A 134 -27.47 15.74 4.23
C PHE A 134 -27.93 17.21 4.34
N ALA A 135 -29.24 17.45 4.34
CA ALA A 135 -29.81 18.80 4.45
C ALA A 135 -29.47 19.51 5.77
N LEU A 136 -29.39 18.78 6.89
CA LEU A 136 -28.99 19.36 8.18
C LEU A 136 -27.52 19.73 8.19
N PHE A 137 -26.68 18.88 7.61
CA PHE A 137 -25.28 19.19 7.45
C PHE A 137 -25.14 20.52 6.68
N ASP A 138 -25.78 20.66 5.51
CA ASP A 138 -25.63 21.85 4.66
C ASP A 138 -26.04 23.14 5.36
N LEU A 139 -27.14 23.08 6.12
CA LEU A 139 -27.60 24.21 6.93
C LEU A 139 -26.51 24.67 7.90
N VAL A 140 -25.92 23.74 8.63
CA VAL A 140 -24.92 24.05 9.67
C VAL A 140 -23.68 24.73 9.06
N ASP A 141 -23.29 24.35 7.84
CA ASP A 141 -22.16 25.01 7.15
C ASP A 141 -22.49 26.39 6.59
N ARG A 142 -23.71 26.60 6.09
CA ARG A 142 -24.17 27.95 5.71
C ARG A 142 -24.16 28.90 6.88
N GLU A 143 -24.50 28.41 8.06
CA GLU A 143 -24.49 29.23 9.27
C GLU A 143 -23.06 29.52 9.71
N ALA A 144 -22.13 28.56 9.60
CA ALA A 144 -20.71 28.78 9.87
C ALA A 144 -20.07 29.80 8.90
N GLU A 145 -20.51 29.79 7.64
CA GLU A 145 -20.18 30.79 6.62
C GLU A 145 -20.73 32.17 7.00
N ALA A 146 -22.02 32.25 7.35
CA ALA A 146 -22.70 33.50 7.69
C ALA A 146 -22.11 34.19 8.93
N VAL A 147 -21.68 33.42 9.94
CA VAL A 147 -20.99 33.98 11.13
C VAL A 147 -19.51 34.30 10.89
N GLY A 148 -19.01 34.12 9.67
CA GLY A 148 -17.67 34.54 9.27
C GLY A 148 -16.52 33.62 9.68
N ILE A 149 -16.79 32.43 10.21
CA ILE A 149 -15.73 31.47 10.60
C ILE A 149 -15.05 30.91 9.34
N THR A 150 -15.85 30.41 8.38
CA THR A 150 -15.31 29.84 7.13
C THR A 150 -14.58 30.89 6.27
N PRO A 151 -15.07 32.14 6.10
CA PRO A 151 -14.30 33.20 5.43
C PRO A 151 -12.92 33.47 6.04
N LYS A 152 -12.79 33.46 7.38
CA LYS A 152 -11.48 33.64 8.05
C LYS A 152 -10.51 32.49 7.78
N ILE A 153 -11.03 31.27 7.77
CA ILE A 153 -10.25 30.10 7.34
C ILE A 153 -9.77 30.30 5.91
N ARG A 154 -10.67 30.78 5.03
CA ARG A 154 -10.31 30.97 3.62
C ARG A 154 -9.23 32.01 3.38
N ALA A 155 -9.33 33.13 4.08
CA ALA A 155 -8.34 34.21 3.99
C ALA A 155 -6.92 33.76 4.34
N ILE A 156 -6.75 32.76 5.22
CA ILE A 156 -5.43 32.20 5.53
C ILE A 156 -4.94 31.28 4.41
N LEU A 157 -5.82 30.44 3.87
CA LEU A 157 -5.44 29.42 2.89
C LEU A 157 -5.19 29.99 1.50
N ASP A 158 -5.90 31.06 1.15
CA ASP A 158 -5.75 31.77 -0.11
C ASP A 158 -4.70 32.91 -0.01
N ALA A 159 -4.02 33.02 1.13
CA ALA A 159 -2.99 34.03 1.32
C ALA A 159 -1.76 33.73 0.43
N PRO A 160 -1.12 34.76 -0.19
CA PRO A 160 0.04 34.56 -1.08
C PRO A 160 1.27 33.89 -0.43
N ASP A 161 1.32 33.88 0.89
CA ASP A 161 2.37 33.24 1.67
C ASP A 161 2.08 31.78 2.02
N ASN A 162 0.91 31.24 1.66
CA ASN A 162 0.69 29.79 1.62
C ASN A 162 1.28 29.21 0.33
N LYS A 163 2.38 28.45 0.43
CA LYS A 163 3.03 27.81 -0.73
C LYS A 163 2.36 26.52 -1.20
N PHE A 164 1.26 26.11 -0.56
CA PHE A 164 0.50 24.93 -0.95
C PHE A 164 -1.00 25.23 -0.86
N ASP A 165 -1.49 25.97 -1.85
CA ASP A 165 -2.90 26.29 -2.00
C ASP A 165 -3.66 25.17 -2.76
N HIS A 166 -4.95 25.40 -3.00
CA HIS A 166 -5.81 24.44 -3.69
C HIS A 166 -5.47 24.27 -5.18
N VAL A 167 -4.81 25.26 -5.80
CA VAL A 167 -4.33 25.18 -7.18
C VAL A 167 -3.09 24.28 -7.23
N THR A 168 -2.13 24.52 -6.35
CA THR A 168 -0.92 23.70 -6.17
C THR A 168 -1.28 22.25 -5.86
N ALA A 169 -2.28 22.02 -5.00
CA ALA A 169 -2.78 20.67 -4.72
C ALA A 169 -3.39 20.00 -5.97
N TYR A 170 -4.10 20.74 -6.83
CA TYR A 170 -4.60 20.20 -8.11
C TYR A 170 -3.45 19.87 -9.06
N ASP A 171 -2.44 20.74 -9.17
CA ASP A 171 -1.32 20.51 -10.08
C ASP A 171 -0.45 19.33 -9.62
N GLN A 172 -0.25 19.16 -8.30
CA GLN A 172 0.37 17.97 -7.73
C GLN A 172 -0.44 16.71 -8.07
N LEU A 173 -1.77 16.74 -7.88
CA LEU A 173 -2.65 15.62 -8.21
C LEU A 173 -2.46 15.13 -9.65
N ILE A 174 -2.43 16.05 -10.61
CA ILE A 174 -2.25 15.73 -12.03
C ILE A 174 -0.84 15.21 -12.30
N THR A 175 0.18 15.83 -11.69
CA THR A 175 1.59 15.41 -11.82
C THR A 175 1.78 13.98 -11.32
N ASP A 176 1.31 13.70 -10.10
CA ASP A 176 1.42 12.38 -9.47
C ASP A 176 0.62 11.33 -10.26
N ALA A 177 -0.56 11.69 -10.80
CA ALA A 177 -1.35 10.78 -11.62
C ALA A 177 -0.69 10.43 -12.96
N ASN A 178 -0.06 11.41 -13.62
CA ASN A 178 0.71 11.17 -14.84
C ASN A 178 1.94 10.30 -14.57
N GLY A 179 2.69 10.59 -13.50
CA GLY A 179 3.85 9.78 -13.09
C GLY A 179 3.44 8.34 -12.76
N ARG A 180 2.33 8.18 -12.03
CA ARG A 180 1.75 6.88 -11.75
C ARG A 180 1.36 6.13 -13.02
N TYR A 181 0.75 6.78 -14.01
CA TYR A 181 0.39 6.13 -15.27
C TYR A 181 1.60 5.60 -16.04
N GLN A 182 2.71 6.36 -16.08
CA GLN A 182 3.94 5.84 -16.69
C GLN A 182 4.44 4.59 -15.96
N LYS A 183 4.40 4.59 -14.62
CA LYS A 183 4.76 3.42 -13.82
C LYS A 183 3.78 2.26 -14.00
N GLN A 184 2.47 2.51 -14.13
CA GLN A 184 1.46 1.49 -14.47
C GLN A 184 1.81 0.78 -15.77
N ARG A 185 2.12 1.54 -16.83
CA ARG A 185 2.50 0.98 -18.13
C ARG A 185 3.77 0.12 -18.05
N ALA A 186 4.76 0.55 -17.26
CA ALA A 186 5.98 -0.23 -17.03
C ALA A 186 5.67 -1.53 -16.28
N CYS A 187 4.95 -1.43 -15.16
CA CYS A 187 4.57 -2.55 -14.31
C CYS A 187 3.62 -3.55 -15.01
N ASN A 188 2.79 -3.11 -15.95
CA ASN A 188 1.90 -4.01 -16.70
C ASN A 188 2.66 -5.06 -17.51
N LYS A 189 3.89 -4.75 -17.96
CA LYS A 189 4.75 -5.73 -18.63
C LYS A 189 5.08 -6.93 -17.73
N LEU A 190 5.18 -6.69 -16.42
CA LEU A 190 5.47 -7.71 -15.43
C LEU A 190 4.19 -8.39 -14.91
N PHE A 191 3.18 -7.60 -14.52
CA PHE A 191 2.04 -8.09 -13.74
C PHE A 191 0.80 -8.45 -14.57
N LEU A 192 0.62 -7.89 -15.77
CA LEU A 192 -0.59 -8.09 -16.58
C LEU A 192 -0.30 -8.55 -18.02
N LYS A 193 0.94 -8.53 -18.50
CA LYS A 193 1.42 -9.19 -19.73
C LYS A 193 0.43 -9.16 -20.91
N GLY A 194 -0.03 -7.96 -21.28
CA GLY A 194 -0.92 -7.75 -22.43
C GLY A 194 -2.42 -7.94 -22.18
N THR A 195 -2.85 -8.16 -20.94
CA THR A 195 -4.26 -8.23 -20.53
C THR A 195 -5.04 -7.00 -20.96
N THR A 196 -6.27 -7.23 -21.41
CA THR A 196 -7.19 -6.22 -21.92
C THR A 196 -8.41 -6.03 -20.99
N PRO A 197 -9.23 -4.97 -21.18
CA PRO A 197 -10.49 -4.86 -20.45
C PRO A 197 -11.46 -6.03 -20.68
N ALA A 198 -11.45 -6.65 -21.86
CA ALA A 198 -12.31 -7.79 -22.18
C ALA A 198 -11.93 -9.04 -21.36
N ASP A 199 -10.65 -9.21 -21.09
CA ASP A 199 -10.11 -10.28 -20.25
C ASP A 199 -10.60 -10.16 -18.80
N PHE A 200 -10.66 -8.94 -18.25
CA PHE A 200 -11.26 -8.70 -16.93
C PHE A 200 -12.76 -9.02 -16.91
N ALA A 201 -13.50 -8.68 -17.96
CA ALA A 201 -14.93 -9.03 -18.04
C ALA A 201 -15.12 -10.57 -18.04
N ARG A 202 -14.26 -11.30 -18.75
CA ARG A 202 -14.24 -12.76 -18.75
C ARG A 202 -13.88 -13.32 -17.38
N PHE A 203 -12.81 -12.82 -16.78
CA PHE A 203 -12.36 -13.21 -15.44
C PHE A 203 -13.48 -13.08 -14.39
N LEU A 204 -14.20 -11.96 -14.37
CA LEU A 204 -15.29 -11.74 -13.41
C LEU A 204 -16.44 -12.76 -13.55
N LYS A 205 -16.73 -13.21 -14.78
CA LYS A 205 -17.72 -14.28 -15.02
C LYS A 205 -17.25 -15.61 -14.43
N GLU A 206 -15.98 -15.93 -14.66
CA GLU A 206 -15.35 -17.19 -14.26
C GLU A 206 -15.11 -17.23 -12.73
N GLU A 207 -14.68 -16.14 -12.12
CA GLU A 207 -14.54 -15.96 -10.67
C GLU A 207 -15.86 -16.28 -9.96
N LYS A 208 -16.98 -15.75 -10.47
CA LYS A 208 -18.31 -15.98 -9.88
C LYS A 208 -18.71 -17.46 -9.96
N ALA A 209 -18.48 -18.11 -11.09
CA ALA A 209 -18.76 -19.53 -11.27
C ALA A 209 -17.88 -20.40 -10.35
N HIS A 210 -16.61 -20.06 -10.24
CA HIS A 210 -15.66 -20.74 -9.37
C HIS A 210 -16.00 -20.63 -7.89
N ALA A 211 -16.35 -19.43 -7.42
CA ALA A 211 -16.73 -19.19 -6.03
C ALA A 211 -17.94 -20.05 -5.60
N PHE A 212 -18.88 -20.29 -6.51
CA PHE A 212 -20.02 -21.19 -6.27
C PHE A 212 -19.56 -22.65 -6.17
N ALA A 213 -18.78 -23.14 -7.14
CA ALA A 213 -18.32 -24.52 -7.20
C ALA A 213 -17.46 -24.92 -6.00
N VAL A 214 -16.53 -24.06 -5.61
CA VAL A 214 -15.62 -24.28 -4.48
C VAL A 214 -16.36 -24.33 -3.15
N LYS A 215 -17.36 -23.46 -2.94
CA LYS A 215 -18.18 -23.49 -1.72
C LYS A 215 -18.94 -24.81 -1.58
N ALA A 216 -19.37 -25.40 -2.69
CA ALA A 216 -20.06 -26.68 -2.69
C ALA A 216 -19.13 -27.88 -2.42
N ALA A 217 -17.85 -27.79 -2.79
CA ALA A 217 -16.90 -28.91 -2.77
C ALA A 217 -16.03 -29.04 -1.50
N GLY A 218 -16.16 -28.13 -0.52
CA GLY A 218 -15.43 -28.24 0.76
C GLY A 218 -13.90 -28.13 0.66
N VAL A 219 -13.38 -27.48 -0.39
CA VAL A 219 -11.95 -27.40 -0.68
C VAL A 219 -11.21 -26.58 0.39
N SER A 220 -10.01 -27.04 0.79
CA SER A 220 -9.14 -26.34 1.73
C SER A 220 -8.81 -24.92 1.27
N THR A 221 -8.51 -23.99 2.18
CA THR A 221 -8.16 -22.61 1.83
C THR A 221 -6.99 -22.52 0.84
N GLU A 222 -5.99 -23.40 0.97
CA GLU A 222 -4.87 -23.50 0.05
C GLU A 222 -5.30 -23.96 -1.35
N GLY A 223 -6.10 -25.02 -1.45
CA GLY A 223 -6.63 -25.48 -2.74
C GLY A 223 -7.47 -24.40 -3.44
N ARG A 224 -8.25 -23.65 -2.66
CA ARG A 224 -9.02 -22.50 -3.15
C ARG A 224 -8.13 -21.37 -3.66
N ARG A 225 -7.05 -21.04 -2.94
CA ARG A 225 -6.06 -20.06 -3.37
C ARG A 225 -5.40 -20.50 -4.68
N THR A 226 -4.90 -21.73 -4.76
CA THR A 226 -4.23 -22.25 -5.97
C THR A 226 -5.15 -22.22 -7.18
N ALA A 227 -6.40 -22.64 -7.04
CA ALA A 227 -7.37 -22.59 -8.13
C ALA A 227 -7.71 -21.14 -8.54
N TYR A 228 -7.82 -20.23 -7.58
CA TYR A 228 -8.03 -18.81 -7.85
C TYR A 228 -6.84 -18.17 -8.56
N ALA A 229 -5.61 -18.48 -8.14
CA ALA A 229 -4.39 -18.03 -8.80
C ALA A 229 -4.32 -18.53 -10.25
N ALA A 230 -4.68 -19.79 -10.50
CA ALA A 230 -4.75 -20.34 -11.86
C ALA A 230 -5.79 -19.62 -12.74
N LEU A 231 -6.92 -19.17 -12.17
CA LEU A 231 -7.88 -18.34 -12.90
C LEU A 231 -7.31 -16.96 -13.23
N ALA A 232 -6.64 -16.32 -12.28
CA ALA A 232 -6.00 -15.02 -12.50
C ALA A 232 -4.86 -15.11 -13.54
N GLU A 233 -4.06 -16.18 -13.51
CA GLU A 233 -3.03 -16.43 -14.52
C GLU A 233 -3.65 -16.69 -15.90
N LYS A 234 -4.65 -17.57 -15.99
CA LYS A 234 -5.29 -17.92 -17.26
C LYS A 234 -5.98 -16.74 -17.94
N TYR A 235 -6.72 -15.94 -17.16
CA TYR A 235 -7.58 -14.91 -17.73
C TYR A 235 -6.99 -13.51 -17.62
N LEU A 236 -6.11 -13.22 -16.68
CA LEU A 236 -5.51 -11.88 -16.50
C LEU A 236 -4.00 -11.87 -16.71
N HIS A 237 -3.41 -13.01 -17.09
CA HIS A 237 -1.97 -13.20 -17.26
C HIS A 237 -1.14 -12.77 -16.04
N MET A 238 -1.78 -12.73 -14.87
CA MET A 238 -1.14 -12.43 -13.59
C MET A 238 -0.28 -13.63 -13.21
N PRO A 239 1.05 -13.53 -13.26
CA PRO A 239 1.91 -14.70 -13.14
C PRO A 239 1.86 -15.31 -11.75
N VAL A 240 1.97 -16.63 -11.70
CA VAL A 240 2.53 -17.34 -10.55
C VAL A 240 4.05 -17.24 -10.64
N ALA A 241 4.73 -16.94 -9.53
CA ALA A 241 6.18 -16.80 -9.50
C ALA A 241 6.88 -18.10 -9.92
N LYS A 242 8.09 -18.00 -10.49
CA LYS A 242 8.86 -19.17 -10.93
C LYS A 242 9.71 -19.75 -9.81
N ARG A 243 10.43 -18.88 -9.10
CA ARG A 243 11.44 -19.18 -8.07
C ARG A 243 11.24 -18.42 -6.78
N THR A 244 10.08 -17.78 -6.61
CA THR A 244 9.69 -17.11 -5.37
C THR A 244 8.60 -17.88 -4.64
N TYR A 245 8.87 -18.22 -3.39
CA TYR A 245 7.93 -18.80 -2.45
C TYR A 245 7.64 -17.81 -1.33
N ILE A 246 6.52 -18.02 -0.64
CA ILE A 246 6.10 -17.20 0.50
C ILE A 246 5.63 -18.09 1.64
N SER A 247 5.99 -17.70 2.86
CA SER A 247 5.37 -18.12 4.10
C SER A 247 4.76 -16.89 4.77
N SER A 248 3.45 -16.92 5.04
CA SER A 248 2.69 -15.78 5.52
C SER A 248 1.97 -16.11 6.83
N LEU A 249 2.24 -15.32 7.85
CA LEU A 249 1.64 -15.36 9.17
C LEU A 249 0.82 -14.10 9.45
N GLY A 250 -0.35 -14.28 10.06
CA GLY A 250 -1.20 -13.21 10.57
C GLY A 250 -2.55 -13.13 9.85
N SER A 251 -2.98 -11.92 9.48
CA SER A 251 -4.28 -11.65 8.86
C SER A 251 -4.33 -12.07 7.38
N VAL A 252 -4.06 -13.33 7.09
CA VAL A 252 -3.99 -13.91 5.74
C VAL A 252 -5.08 -14.96 5.54
N ALA A 253 -5.46 -15.21 4.28
CA ALA A 253 -6.27 -16.37 3.93
C ALA A 253 -5.48 -17.67 4.12
N GLY A 254 -5.56 -18.24 5.33
CA GLY A 254 -4.80 -19.41 5.73
C GLY A 254 -5.52 -20.30 6.74
N GLN A 255 -4.79 -21.25 7.31
CA GLN A 255 -5.29 -22.11 8.38
C GLN A 255 -5.11 -21.40 9.73
N PRO A 256 -6.10 -21.42 10.63
CA PRO A 256 -5.96 -20.83 11.96
C PRO A 256 -4.84 -21.53 12.74
N ARG A 257 -3.95 -20.76 13.37
CA ARG A 257 -2.94 -21.30 14.31
C ARG A 257 -3.47 -21.41 15.74
N SER A 258 -4.46 -20.61 16.07
CA SER A 258 -5.13 -20.62 17.37
C SER A 258 -6.63 -20.52 17.15
N PRO A 259 -7.45 -21.33 17.86
CA PRO A 259 -8.90 -21.20 17.82
C PRO A 259 -9.40 -19.89 18.45
N GLU A 260 -8.56 -19.18 19.21
CA GLU A 260 -8.92 -17.97 19.95
C GLU A 260 -8.61 -16.66 19.20
N SER A 261 -7.91 -16.72 18.06
CA SER A 261 -7.49 -15.54 17.31
C SER A 261 -7.96 -15.59 15.85
N ASP A 262 -8.95 -14.75 15.53
CA ASP A 262 -9.51 -14.58 14.17
C ASP A 262 -8.52 -14.02 13.14
N SER A 263 -7.26 -13.79 13.51
CA SER A 263 -6.28 -13.18 12.63
C SER A 263 -4.88 -13.75 12.77
N ASP A 264 -4.72 -14.88 13.45
CA ASP A 264 -3.45 -15.61 13.55
C ASP A 264 -3.49 -16.83 12.62
N HIS A 265 -3.51 -16.58 11.32
CA HIS A 265 -3.51 -17.62 10.29
C HIS A 265 -2.12 -17.84 9.73
N LEU A 266 -1.83 -19.08 9.31
CA LEU A 266 -0.61 -19.43 8.60
C LEU A 266 -0.95 -19.99 7.23
N THR A 267 -0.17 -19.60 6.24
CA THR A 267 -0.17 -20.28 4.96
C THR A 267 1.16 -20.10 4.23
N GLN A 268 1.47 -21.01 3.32
CA GLN A 268 2.70 -20.97 2.54
C GLN A 268 2.48 -21.53 1.13
N GLY A 269 3.47 -21.33 0.26
CA GLY A 269 3.50 -21.94 -1.07
C GLY A 269 4.18 -21.05 -2.10
N LYS A 270 4.06 -21.44 -3.36
CA LYS A 270 4.59 -20.66 -4.49
C LYS A 270 3.87 -19.31 -4.56
N LEU A 271 4.63 -18.22 -4.69
CA LEU A 271 4.04 -16.88 -4.65
C LEU A 271 3.08 -16.68 -5.84
N SER A 272 1.88 -16.22 -5.51
CA SER A 272 0.80 -15.88 -6.45
C SER A 272 -0.12 -14.84 -5.80
N VAL A 273 -1.20 -14.44 -6.47
CA VAL A 273 -2.29 -13.74 -5.79
C VAL A 273 -2.95 -14.63 -4.73
N GLY A 274 -3.61 -14.04 -3.73
CA GLY A 274 -4.30 -14.79 -2.67
C GLY A 274 -3.50 -15.00 -1.39
N PHE A 275 -2.32 -14.37 -1.26
CA PHE A 275 -1.58 -14.22 0.00
C PHE A 275 -1.88 -12.89 0.72
N GLY A 276 -2.98 -12.23 0.35
CA GLY A 276 -3.58 -11.12 1.08
C GLY A 276 -4.56 -11.59 2.17
N HIS A 277 -5.44 -10.67 2.60
CA HIS A 277 -6.48 -10.94 3.58
C HIS A 277 -7.43 -12.10 3.21
N ASP A 278 -7.86 -12.15 1.95
CA ASP A 278 -8.74 -13.17 1.39
C ASP A 278 -8.03 -13.90 0.23
N ILE A 279 -8.54 -15.09 -0.15
CA ILE A 279 -8.00 -15.85 -1.31
C ILE A 279 -8.06 -15.07 -2.63
N ASN A 280 -8.91 -14.05 -2.71
CA ASN A 280 -9.04 -13.18 -3.88
C ASN A 280 -8.41 -11.81 -3.70
N THR A 281 -7.59 -11.62 -2.67
CA THR A 281 -6.82 -10.40 -2.47
C THR A 281 -5.31 -10.63 -2.47
N PHE A 282 -4.58 -9.54 -2.66
CA PHE A 282 -3.13 -9.50 -2.56
C PHE A 282 -2.69 -8.16 -1.95
N GLY A 283 -1.43 -8.09 -1.52
CA GLY A 283 -0.76 -6.89 -1.03
C GLY A 283 0.57 -6.65 -1.73
N LEU A 284 1.49 -5.98 -1.03
CA LEU A 284 2.83 -5.71 -1.57
C LEU A 284 3.57 -7.02 -1.89
N GLU A 285 3.30 -8.12 -1.18
CA GLU A 285 4.04 -9.37 -1.33
C GLU A 285 4.04 -9.90 -2.76
N TYR A 286 2.93 -9.74 -3.47
CA TYR A 286 2.80 -10.21 -4.83
C TYR A 286 3.73 -9.44 -5.78
N ALA A 287 3.69 -8.11 -5.73
CA ALA A 287 4.53 -7.26 -6.57
C ALA A 287 6.00 -7.31 -6.15
N VAL A 288 6.26 -7.40 -4.84
CA VAL A 288 7.61 -7.50 -4.29
C VAL A 288 8.29 -8.75 -4.81
N GLY A 289 7.69 -9.93 -4.63
CA GLY A 289 8.36 -11.17 -4.99
C GLY A 289 8.56 -11.33 -6.49
N LEU A 290 7.59 -10.92 -7.32
CA LEU A 290 7.77 -10.93 -8.77
C LEU A 290 8.83 -9.93 -9.26
N THR A 291 8.97 -8.78 -8.60
CA THR A 291 10.00 -7.79 -8.95
C THR A 291 11.39 -8.26 -8.50
N LEU A 292 11.51 -8.80 -7.29
CA LEU A 292 12.76 -9.39 -6.82
C LEU A 292 13.16 -10.59 -7.66
N GLU A 293 12.20 -11.42 -8.06
CA GLU A 293 12.45 -12.52 -8.99
C GLU A 293 13.02 -12.00 -10.31
N ASP A 294 12.52 -10.90 -10.88
CA ASP A 294 13.06 -10.35 -12.12
C ASP A 294 14.48 -9.77 -11.93
N ALA A 295 14.74 -9.17 -10.76
CA ALA A 295 15.99 -8.48 -10.45
C ALA A 295 17.12 -9.38 -9.92
N ILE A 296 16.79 -10.48 -9.25
CA ILE A 296 17.74 -11.35 -8.55
C ILE A 296 17.62 -12.76 -9.11
N ASP A 297 18.72 -13.23 -9.71
CA ASP A 297 18.82 -14.58 -10.23
C ASP A 297 19.17 -15.58 -9.12
N ALA A 298 18.25 -15.81 -8.19
CA ALA A 298 18.39 -16.78 -7.09
C ALA A 298 17.00 -17.24 -6.62
N PRO A 299 16.89 -18.40 -5.94
CA PRO A 299 15.64 -18.75 -5.26
C PRO A 299 15.32 -17.72 -4.16
N ILE A 300 14.05 -17.36 -4.00
CA ILE A 300 13.60 -16.31 -3.08
C ILE A 300 12.50 -16.84 -2.16
N LEU A 301 12.66 -16.64 -0.85
CA LEU A 301 11.61 -16.90 0.14
C LEU A 301 11.18 -15.60 0.81
N ILE A 302 9.91 -15.24 0.65
CA ILE A 302 9.28 -14.17 1.42
C ILE A 302 8.74 -14.73 2.73
N VAL A 303 9.10 -14.12 3.86
CA VAL A 303 8.53 -14.40 5.18
C VAL A 303 7.70 -13.20 5.60
N LYS A 304 6.39 -13.26 5.36
CA LYS A 304 5.45 -12.19 5.63
C LYS A 304 4.79 -12.37 6.99
N CYS A 305 4.86 -11.36 7.84
CA CYS A 305 4.16 -11.31 9.12
C CYS A 305 3.37 -10.00 9.21
N ALA A 306 2.04 -10.08 9.06
CA ALA A 306 1.19 -8.90 8.94
C ALA A 306 -0.20 -9.07 9.57
N TRP A 307 -0.65 -8.07 10.33
CA TRP A 307 -1.96 -8.08 10.99
C TRP A 307 -2.84 -6.89 10.63
N LYS A 308 -4.16 -7.04 10.74
CA LYS A 308 -5.10 -5.91 10.63
C LYS A 308 -4.81 -4.84 11.70
N ASN A 309 -5.38 -3.65 11.52
CA ASN A 309 -5.21 -2.55 12.49
C ASN A 309 -5.65 -2.93 13.91
N GLY A 310 -5.01 -2.29 14.89
CA GLY A 310 -5.38 -2.39 16.31
C GLY A 310 -4.83 -3.59 17.07
N TRP A 311 -4.01 -4.44 16.44
CA TRP A 311 -3.42 -5.60 17.13
C TRP A 311 -2.22 -5.25 17.99
N THR A 312 -1.35 -4.34 17.53
CA THR A 312 -0.11 -4.00 18.23
C THR A 312 0.29 -2.56 17.91
N SER A 313 0.68 -1.80 18.94
CA SER A 313 1.28 -0.48 18.77
C SER A 313 2.79 -0.62 18.67
N ILE A 314 3.44 0.23 17.86
CA ILE A 314 4.91 0.26 17.78
C ILE A 314 5.56 0.57 19.14
N SER A 315 4.86 1.22 20.08
CA SER A 315 5.41 1.51 21.40
C SER A 315 5.58 0.27 22.28
N GLN A 316 4.93 -0.85 21.93
CA GLN A 316 5.02 -2.14 22.61
C GLN A 316 6.02 -3.04 21.88
N THR A 317 7.31 -2.73 21.92
CA THR A 317 8.31 -3.33 21.00
C THR A 317 8.46 -4.86 21.12
N ASP A 318 7.96 -5.47 22.20
CA ASP A 318 8.00 -6.91 22.46
C ASP A 318 7.09 -7.75 21.55
N TRP A 319 6.06 -7.15 20.94
CA TRP A 319 5.15 -7.89 20.06
C TRP A 319 5.88 -8.51 18.85
N VAL A 320 6.93 -7.86 18.34
CA VAL A 320 7.76 -8.41 17.26
C VAL A 320 8.44 -9.69 17.74
N GLN A 321 9.03 -9.65 18.94
CA GLN A 321 9.66 -10.83 19.53
C GLN A 321 8.65 -11.96 19.79
N GLN A 322 7.46 -11.65 20.29
CA GLN A 322 6.48 -12.65 20.69
C GLN A 322 5.71 -13.26 19.52
N LYS A 323 5.38 -12.47 18.49
CA LYS A 323 4.50 -12.90 17.38
C LYS A 323 5.27 -13.26 16.11
N ILE A 324 6.34 -12.54 15.80
CA ILE A 324 7.07 -12.70 14.53
C ILE A 324 8.20 -13.72 14.69
N MET A 325 9.01 -13.57 15.73
CA MET A 325 10.23 -14.37 15.87
C MET A 325 9.99 -15.88 16.00
N PRO A 326 8.91 -16.41 16.60
CA PRO A 326 8.69 -17.86 16.60
C PRO A 326 8.58 -18.43 15.18
N HIS A 327 7.91 -17.72 14.27
CA HIS A 327 7.79 -18.15 12.88
C HIS A 327 9.07 -17.93 12.09
N VAL A 328 9.74 -16.78 12.26
CA VAL A 328 11.05 -16.54 11.64
C VAL A 328 12.05 -17.62 12.04
N LYS A 329 12.14 -17.95 13.34
CA LYS A 329 13.04 -19.02 13.82
C LYS A 329 12.71 -20.37 13.22
N ALA A 330 11.44 -20.73 13.09
CA ALA A 330 11.02 -21.97 12.44
C ALA A 330 11.45 -22.02 10.97
N VAL A 331 11.28 -20.93 10.23
CA VAL A 331 11.72 -20.82 8.82
C VAL A 331 13.24 -20.92 8.71
N LEU A 332 13.99 -20.18 9.52
CA LEU A 332 15.45 -20.17 9.46
C LEU A 332 16.10 -21.48 9.92
N ALA A 333 15.41 -22.27 10.75
CA ALA A 333 15.87 -23.60 11.14
C ALA A 333 15.72 -24.61 10.00
N ASN A 334 14.60 -24.56 9.26
CA ASN A 334 14.26 -25.54 8.24
C ASN A 334 13.78 -24.88 6.92
N PRO A 335 14.60 -24.08 6.23
CA PRO A 335 14.17 -23.33 5.03
C PRO A 335 13.69 -24.24 3.88
N GLY A 336 14.16 -25.49 3.80
CA GLY A 336 13.70 -26.48 2.83
C GLY A 336 12.23 -26.89 2.97
N GLU A 337 11.61 -26.68 4.14
CA GLU A 337 10.15 -26.87 4.30
C GLU A 337 9.32 -25.76 3.61
N TYR A 338 9.96 -24.63 3.31
CA TYR A 338 9.31 -23.42 2.80
C TYR A 338 9.70 -23.09 1.35
N HIS A 339 10.83 -23.61 0.87
CA HIS A 339 11.30 -23.41 -0.49
C HIS A 339 11.88 -24.70 -1.10
N PRO A 340 11.32 -25.24 -2.20
CA PRO A 340 11.76 -26.51 -2.77
C PRO A 340 13.16 -26.47 -3.36
N ASP A 341 13.59 -25.30 -3.86
CA ASP A 341 14.94 -25.14 -4.42
C ASP A 341 16.01 -24.80 -3.37
N TYR A 342 15.68 -24.85 -2.06
CA TYR A 342 16.69 -24.69 -1.02
C TYR A 342 17.73 -25.81 -1.09
N ASP A 343 19.00 -25.43 -1.18
CA ASP A 343 20.13 -26.33 -1.13
C ASP A 343 20.87 -26.15 0.20
N PRO A 344 20.92 -27.16 1.10
CA PRO A 344 21.68 -27.09 2.34
C PRO A 344 23.17 -26.79 2.16
N GLN A 345 23.76 -27.12 1.00
CA GLN A 345 25.17 -26.82 0.72
C GLN A 345 25.38 -25.35 0.37
N ALA A 346 24.47 -24.76 -0.41
CA ALA A 346 24.51 -23.34 -0.74
C ALA A 346 24.05 -22.46 0.43
N GLY A 347 23.19 -22.97 1.30
CA GLY A 347 22.64 -22.26 2.44
C GLY A 347 21.64 -21.18 2.04
N TYR A 348 21.49 -20.17 2.91
CA TYR A 348 20.62 -19.01 2.68
C TYR A 348 21.31 -17.71 3.08
N GLU A 349 20.82 -16.62 2.51
CA GLU A 349 21.20 -15.26 2.84
C GLU A 349 19.96 -14.47 3.27
N LEU A 350 20.11 -13.64 4.30
CA LEU A 350 19.06 -12.72 4.72
C LEU A 350 19.14 -11.47 3.86
N ALA A 351 18.39 -11.47 2.76
CA ALA A 351 18.42 -10.45 1.72
C ALA A 351 17.89 -9.08 2.21
N GLY A 352 16.93 -9.09 3.14
CA GLY A 352 16.50 -7.85 3.79
C GLY A 352 15.12 -7.91 4.41
N MET A 353 14.63 -6.74 4.79
CA MET A 353 13.32 -6.55 5.37
C MET A 353 12.55 -5.43 4.67
N ILE A 354 11.25 -5.61 4.50
CA ILE A 354 10.31 -4.57 4.14
C ILE A 354 9.45 -4.28 5.36
N TRP A 355 9.47 -3.03 5.79
CA TRP A 355 8.65 -2.53 6.89
C TRP A 355 7.49 -1.73 6.33
N PHE A 356 6.25 -2.14 6.61
CA PHE A 356 5.07 -1.36 6.25
C PHE A 356 4.07 -1.32 7.40
N GLN A 357 4.24 -0.32 8.25
CA GLN A 357 3.51 -0.15 9.49
C GLN A 357 3.40 1.33 9.82
N GLY A 358 2.36 1.74 10.55
CA GLY A 358 2.36 3.06 11.17
C GLY A 358 1.01 3.73 11.27
N LEU A 359 0.02 3.28 10.50
CA LEU A 359 -1.27 3.96 10.43
C LEU A 359 -1.97 4.02 11.81
N SER A 360 -1.94 2.91 12.56
CA SER A 360 -2.47 2.84 13.92
C SER A 360 -1.65 3.68 14.93
N ASP A 361 -0.40 4.02 14.62
CA ASP A 361 0.52 4.77 15.47
C ASP A 361 0.68 6.24 15.07
N SER A 362 -0.23 6.77 14.25
CA SER A 362 -0.23 8.18 13.80
C SER A 362 -0.20 9.21 14.95
N LYS A 363 -0.59 8.80 16.16
CA LYS A 363 -0.57 9.63 17.38
C LYS A 363 0.45 9.18 18.42
N THR A 364 1.13 8.07 18.20
CA THR A 364 2.11 7.51 19.13
C THR A 364 3.35 8.39 19.15
N PRO A 365 3.76 8.94 20.32
CA PRO A 365 4.98 9.73 20.42
C PRO A 365 6.21 8.85 20.21
N GLY A 366 7.32 9.42 19.74
CA GLY A 366 8.60 8.71 19.67
C GLY A 366 8.66 7.58 18.65
N TYR A 367 7.87 7.62 17.57
CA TYR A 367 7.86 6.59 16.52
C TYR A 367 9.26 6.18 16.05
N ALA A 368 10.14 7.17 15.77
CA ALA A 368 11.53 6.92 15.36
C ALA A 368 12.32 6.09 16.38
N ASN A 369 12.15 6.36 17.67
CA ASN A 369 12.84 5.64 18.73
C ASN A 369 12.37 4.18 18.84
N HIS A 370 11.06 3.97 18.76
CA HIS A 370 10.50 2.62 18.76
C HIS A 370 10.92 1.82 17.53
N LEU A 371 10.88 2.43 16.35
CA LEU A 371 11.34 1.79 15.13
C LEU A 371 12.84 1.46 15.22
N ARG A 372 13.69 2.38 15.67
CA ARG A 372 15.13 2.12 15.88
C ARG A 372 15.37 0.91 16.78
N THR A 373 14.66 0.81 17.90
CA THR A 373 14.75 -0.34 18.81
C THR A 373 14.35 -1.62 18.11
N ILE A 374 13.19 -1.64 17.44
CA ILE A 374 12.71 -2.82 16.71
C ILE A 374 13.72 -3.27 15.66
N LEU A 375 14.25 -2.35 14.86
CA LEU A 375 15.21 -2.68 13.79
C LEU A 375 16.52 -3.23 14.36
N ARG A 376 17.07 -2.60 15.41
CA ARG A 376 18.28 -3.07 16.07
C ARG A 376 18.07 -4.45 16.68
N ASP A 377 16.97 -4.65 17.39
CA ASP A 377 16.69 -5.89 18.10
C ASP A 377 16.39 -7.02 17.09
N PHE A 378 15.64 -6.74 16.03
CA PHE A 378 15.41 -7.69 14.94
C PHE A 378 16.72 -8.14 14.28
N ARG A 379 17.59 -7.20 13.91
CA ARG A 379 18.92 -7.48 13.36
C ARG A 379 19.76 -8.35 14.30
N SER A 380 19.69 -8.10 15.61
CA SER A 380 20.35 -8.92 16.63
C SER A 380 19.77 -10.34 16.67
N TRP A 381 18.45 -10.49 16.70
CA TRP A 381 17.78 -11.80 16.77
C TRP A 381 18.05 -12.68 15.56
N VAL A 382 18.12 -12.10 14.36
CA VAL A 382 18.45 -12.83 13.11
C VAL A 382 19.95 -12.84 12.80
N LYS A 383 20.78 -12.24 13.66
CA LYS A 383 22.25 -12.15 13.53
C LYS A 383 22.72 -11.49 12.23
N ALA A 384 22.02 -10.46 11.76
CA ALA A 384 22.36 -9.70 10.56
C ALA A 384 22.44 -8.19 10.87
N PRO A 385 23.57 -7.68 11.40
CA PRO A 385 23.70 -6.29 11.84
C PRO A 385 23.55 -5.24 10.72
N ALA A 386 23.79 -5.64 9.46
CA ALA A 386 23.65 -4.80 8.27
C ALA A 386 22.42 -5.13 7.40
N LEU A 387 21.45 -5.90 7.92
CA LEU A 387 20.27 -6.33 7.15
C LEU A 387 19.59 -5.14 6.46
N PRO A 388 19.52 -5.11 5.12
CA PRO A 388 18.84 -4.05 4.39
C PRO A 388 17.38 -3.90 4.83
N VAL A 389 16.89 -2.67 4.99
CA VAL A 389 15.49 -2.41 5.30
C VAL A 389 14.92 -1.37 4.34
N VAL A 390 13.77 -1.66 3.75
CA VAL A 390 12.97 -0.66 3.03
C VAL A 390 11.70 -0.38 3.81
N CYS A 391 11.55 0.85 4.30
CA CYS A 391 10.33 1.33 4.93
C CYS A 391 9.39 1.89 3.86
N ALA A 392 8.18 1.36 3.76
CA ALA A 392 7.10 1.98 3.01
C ALA A 392 6.38 2.99 3.92
N SER A 393 6.41 4.27 3.55
CA SER A 393 5.62 5.30 4.25
C SER A 393 4.13 4.97 4.24
N VAL A 394 3.40 5.34 5.29
CA VAL A 394 1.97 5.07 5.40
C VAL A 394 1.13 6.12 4.71
N GLY A 395 0.02 5.69 4.12
CA GLY A 395 -0.54 6.39 2.97
C GLY A 395 -2.04 6.66 3.02
N ASN A 396 -2.57 6.96 4.20
CA ASN A 396 -3.79 7.77 4.29
C ASN A 396 -3.56 9.24 3.84
N MET A 397 -2.60 9.46 2.95
CA MET A 397 -2.01 10.73 2.60
C MET A 397 -1.88 10.76 1.08
N MET A 398 -2.58 11.71 0.48
CA MET A 398 -2.71 11.82 -0.98
C MET A 398 -1.75 12.86 -1.56
N PHE A 399 -1.09 13.62 -0.69
CA PHE A 399 -0.21 14.72 -1.06
C PHE A 399 1.08 14.65 -0.26
N ARG A 400 2.15 15.20 -0.84
CA ARG A 400 3.46 15.27 -0.21
C ARG A 400 3.40 15.97 1.14
N GLY A 401 2.71 17.11 1.23
CA GLY A 401 2.59 17.87 2.48
C GLY A 401 1.89 17.11 3.61
N GLU A 402 0.98 16.19 3.27
CA GLU A 402 0.42 15.26 4.25
C GLU A 402 1.50 14.29 4.74
N SER A 403 2.18 13.58 3.82
CA SER A 403 3.27 12.64 4.17
C SER A 403 4.34 13.32 5.03
N ASP A 404 4.74 14.52 4.65
CA ASP A 404 5.74 15.31 5.36
C ASP A 404 5.28 15.75 6.74
N ALA A 405 3.97 15.91 6.99
CA ALA A 405 3.42 16.24 8.29
C ALA A 405 3.14 15.01 9.18
N ALA A 406 3.11 13.79 8.62
CA ALA A 406 2.93 12.57 9.40
C ALA A 406 4.15 12.28 10.25
N ARG A 407 3.98 12.28 11.59
CA ARG A 407 5.02 11.91 12.56
C ARG A 407 5.62 10.54 12.29
N VAL A 408 4.81 9.60 11.79
CA VAL A 408 5.26 8.24 11.47
C VAL A 408 6.20 8.24 10.28
N ASN A 409 5.82 8.90 9.17
CA ASN A 409 6.66 9.00 7.97
C ASN A 409 7.93 9.82 8.26
N GLN A 410 7.82 10.90 9.04
CA GLN A 410 8.98 11.63 9.56
C GLN A 410 9.90 10.69 10.35
N GLY A 411 9.35 9.89 11.27
CA GLY A 411 10.14 8.96 12.07
C GLY A 411 10.83 7.87 11.25
N MET A 412 10.21 7.38 10.17
CA MET A 412 10.88 6.47 9.22
C MET A 412 12.08 7.13 8.54
N ARG A 413 11.93 8.38 8.08
CA ARG A 413 13.03 9.15 7.47
C ARG A 413 14.13 9.49 8.47
N GLU A 414 13.76 9.81 9.71
CA GLU A 414 14.72 10.05 10.79
C GLU A 414 15.56 8.79 11.06
N VAL A 415 14.92 7.62 11.12
CA VAL A 415 15.62 6.34 11.27
C VAL A 415 16.52 6.04 10.08
N ALA A 416 16.07 6.29 8.85
CA ALA A 416 16.88 6.06 7.65
C ALA A 416 18.13 6.97 7.57
N ASN A 417 18.07 8.17 8.17
CA ASN A 417 19.18 9.10 8.27
C ASN A 417 20.05 8.91 9.53
N ASP A 418 19.73 7.94 10.38
CA ASP A 418 20.50 7.66 11.59
C ASP A 418 21.87 7.05 11.22
N PRO A 419 23.01 7.57 11.74
CA PRO A 419 24.32 7.02 11.46
C PRO A 419 24.47 5.52 11.75
N VAL A 420 23.73 4.98 12.73
CA VAL A 420 23.74 3.54 13.05
C VAL A 420 23.19 2.69 11.91
N PHE A 421 22.36 3.27 11.04
CA PHE A 421 21.70 2.60 9.93
C PHE A 421 22.21 3.04 8.56
N LYS A 422 23.29 3.81 8.54
CA LYS A 422 23.89 4.36 7.32
C LYS A 422 23.99 3.30 6.21
N ASP A 423 23.51 3.67 5.03
CA ASP A 423 23.53 2.86 3.80
C ASP A 423 22.73 1.54 3.86
N THR A 424 21.97 1.27 4.93
CA THR A 424 21.22 0.01 5.10
C THR A 424 19.71 0.18 5.22
N ILE A 425 19.21 1.41 5.26
CA ILE A 425 17.77 1.70 5.31
C ILE A 425 17.40 2.68 4.22
N ASP A 426 16.34 2.36 3.46
CA ASP A 426 15.69 3.28 2.52
C ASP A 426 14.22 3.51 2.90
N VAL A 427 13.65 4.63 2.46
CA VAL A 427 12.24 4.98 2.67
C VAL A 427 11.58 5.26 1.33
N VAL A 428 10.56 4.48 1.01
CA VAL A 428 9.71 4.71 -0.16
C VAL A 428 8.54 5.59 0.23
N GLU A 429 8.47 6.77 -0.39
CA GLU A 429 7.28 7.62 -0.36
C GLU A 429 6.16 6.97 -1.18
N THR A 430 5.08 6.58 -0.51
CA THR A 430 4.00 5.80 -1.13
C THR A 430 2.86 6.67 -1.65
N TYR A 431 2.75 7.92 -1.18
CA TYR A 431 1.73 8.90 -1.63
C TYR A 431 1.61 9.01 -3.17
N PRO A 432 2.69 8.99 -3.98
CA PRO A 432 2.55 9.10 -5.44
C PRO A 432 1.85 7.91 -6.09
N PHE A 433 1.86 6.74 -5.42
CA PHE A 433 1.22 5.53 -5.92
C PHE A 433 -0.27 5.45 -5.57
N TYR A 434 -0.76 6.38 -4.74
CA TYR A 434 -2.19 6.46 -4.46
C TYR A 434 -2.95 7.12 -5.60
N PRO A 435 -4.11 6.57 -6.00
CA PRO A 435 -4.96 7.18 -7.00
C PRO A 435 -5.80 8.32 -6.40
N ALA A 436 -5.13 9.42 -6.05
CA ALA A 436 -5.72 10.56 -5.36
C ALA A 436 -6.86 11.21 -6.14
N GLU A 437 -6.81 11.18 -7.47
CA GLU A 437 -7.86 11.64 -8.38
C GLU A 437 -9.17 10.91 -8.12
N LEU A 438 -9.13 9.60 -7.81
CA LEU A 438 -10.34 8.83 -7.52
C LEU A 438 -11.01 9.35 -6.25
N ALA A 439 -10.24 9.73 -5.23
CA ALA A 439 -10.79 10.31 -4.02
C ALA A 439 -11.40 11.69 -4.27
N VAL A 440 -10.73 12.54 -5.06
CA VAL A 440 -11.25 13.87 -5.47
C VAL A 440 -12.55 13.72 -6.24
N ILE A 441 -12.56 12.87 -7.25
CA ILE A 441 -13.70 12.60 -8.12
C ILE A 441 -14.86 12.00 -7.33
N ASN A 442 -14.61 10.99 -6.50
CA ASN A 442 -15.60 10.42 -5.59
C ASN A 442 -16.19 11.49 -4.65
N SER A 443 -15.34 12.40 -4.16
CA SER A 443 -15.76 13.53 -3.32
C SER A 443 -16.65 14.53 -4.07
N LEU A 444 -16.40 14.78 -5.36
CA LEU A 444 -17.27 15.61 -6.21
C LEU A 444 -18.63 14.92 -6.44
N PHE A 445 -18.63 13.60 -6.61
CA PHE A 445 -19.85 12.80 -6.80
C PHE A 445 -20.78 12.74 -5.61
N PHE A 446 -20.25 12.34 -4.44
CA PHE A 446 -21.04 12.25 -3.20
C PHE A 446 -21.64 13.59 -2.78
N LYS A 447 -21.18 14.68 -3.41
CA LYS A 447 -21.62 16.04 -3.12
C LYS A 447 -22.53 16.67 -4.19
N ASN A 448 -23.18 15.85 -5.02
CA ASN A 448 -24.12 16.27 -6.06
C ASN A 448 -23.59 17.34 -7.04
N LYS A 449 -22.26 17.53 -7.16
CA LYS A 449 -21.66 18.50 -8.10
C LYS A 449 -21.64 17.99 -9.53
N LEU A 450 -21.83 16.69 -9.70
CA LEU A 450 -22.06 16.00 -10.97
C LEU A 450 -23.39 15.28 -10.80
N THR A 451 -24.48 15.91 -11.25
CA THR A 451 -25.85 15.44 -11.00
C THR A 451 -26.09 14.05 -11.62
N GLY A 452 -26.94 13.23 -10.98
CA GLY A 452 -27.21 11.82 -11.34
C GLY A 452 -27.87 11.57 -12.70
N ARG A 453 -27.95 12.58 -13.58
CA ARG A 453 -28.35 12.47 -14.98
C ARG A 453 -27.16 12.57 -15.96
N ASN A 454 -25.95 12.81 -15.47
CA ASN A 454 -24.75 12.88 -16.31
C ASN A 454 -24.21 11.45 -16.58
N PRO A 455 -24.08 10.99 -17.84
CA PRO A 455 -23.49 9.69 -18.19
C PRO A 455 -22.12 9.43 -17.55
N ALA A 456 -21.32 10.48 -17.35
CA ALA A 456 -20.03 10.39 -16.67
C ALA A 456 -20.17 9.80 -15.24
N HIS A 457 -21.29 10.02 -14.55
CA HIS A 457 -21.55 9.47 -13.21
C HIS A 457 -21.46 7.94 -13.15
N LYS A 458 -22.02 7.25 -14.16
CA LYS A 458 -22.00 5.79 -14.23
C LYS A 458 -20.59 5.28 -14.52
N GLU A 459 -19.87 5.98 -15.39
CA GLU A 459 -18.48 5.69 -15.74
C GLU A 459 -17.56 5.80 -14.53
N PHE A 460 -17.61 6.90 -13.79
CA PHE A 460 -16.77 7.08 -12.61
C PHE A 460 -17.12 6.14 -11.45
N GLN A 461 -18.40 5.85 -11.20
CA GLN A 461 -18.78 4.81 -10.24
C GLN A 461 -18.27 3.44 -10.66
N SER A 462 -18.31 3.15 -11.96
CA SER A 462 -17.73 1.93 -12.53
C SER A 462 -16.22 1.89 -12.28
N VAL A 463 -15.48 2.95 -12.58
CA VAL A 463 -14.03 3.04 -12.35
C VAL A 463 -13.67 2.95 -10.86
N ILE A 464 -14.43 3.57 -9.95
CA ILE A 464 -14.22 3.46 -8.50
C ILE A 464 -14.49 2.03 -8.01
N SER A 465 -15.56 1.40 -8.48
CA SER A 465 -15.83 -0.01 -8.17
C SER A 465 -14.73 -0.92 -8.73
N GLN A 466 -14.24 -0.63 -9.93
CA GLN A 466 -13.17 -1.37 -10.62
C GLN A 466 -11.79 -1.13 -10.01
N SER A 467 -11.54 -0.02 -9.32
CA SER A 467 -10.22 0.29 -8.73
C SER A 467 -10.08 -0.18 -7.29
N THR A 468 -11.20 -0.50 -6.63
CA THR A 468 -11.24 -0.79 -5.19
C THR A 468 -11.92 -2.11 -4.84
N GLY A 469 -12.66 -2.69 -5.79
CA GLY A 469 -13.55 -3.83 -5.52
C GLY A 469 -14.76 -3.49 -4.63
N LEU A 470 -14.99 -2.22 -4.30
CA LEU A 470 -16.07 -1.77 -3.41
C LEU A 470 -17.28 -1.27 -4.22
N LYS A 471 -18.38 -2.02 -4.19
CA LYS A 471 -19.67 -1.57 -4.74
C LYS A 471 -20.35 -0.59 -3.79
N GLY A 472 -20.18 0.72 -4.01
CA GLY A 472 -20.96 1.76 -3.34
C GLY A 472 -20.72 1.93 -1.83
N LYS A 473 -19.64 1.38 -1.27
CA LYS A 473 -19.30 1.52 0.15
C LYS A 473 -18.48 2.79 0.39
N ARG A 474 -18.69 3.42 1.56
CA ARG A 474 -18.03 4.65 2.03
C ARG A 474 -16.55 4.50 2.38
N SER A 475 -15.99 3.29 2.30
CA SER A 475 -14.58 3.07 2.66
C SER A 475 -13.69 3.91 1.75
N PRO A 476 -12.61 4.51 2.27
CA PRO A 476 -11.74 5.31 1.44
C PRO A 476 -11.18 4.43 0.31
N PRO A 477 -11.20 4.89 -0.95
CA PRO A 477 -10.91 4.05 -2.12
C PRO A 477 -9.49 3.45 -2.14
N TYR A 478 -8.61 3.86 -1.24
CA TYR A 478 -7.20 3.55 -1.29
C TYR A 478 -6.76 2.27 -0.56
N LEU A 479 -7.45 1.81 0.49
CA LEU A 479 -6.99 0.64 1.28
C LEU A 479 -7.05 -0.69 0.51
N ALA A 480 -7.77 -0.72 -0.62
CA ALA A 480 -7.94 -1.90 -1.47
C ALA A 480 -7.53 -1.64 -2.92
N SER A 481 -6.76 -0.58 -3.18
CA SER A 481 -6.34 -0.24 -4.54
C SER A 481 -5.28 -1.23 -5.03
N ALA A 482 -5.63 -2.05 -6.02
CA ALA A 482 -4.69 -2.97 -6.65
C ALA A 482 -3.51 -2.23 -7.29
N SER A 483 -3.76 -1.08 -7.93
CA SER A 483 -2.69 -0.27 -8.52
C SER A 483 -1.71 0.23 -7.47
N PHE A 484 -2.20 0.65 -6.31
CA PHE A 484 -1.31 1.06 -5.21
C PHE A 484 -0.34 -0.07 -4.84
N TYR A 485 -0.85 -1.26 -4.56
CA TYR A 485 -0.02 -2.40 -4.14
C TYR A 485 0.96 -2.85 -5.21
N LEU A 486 0.55 -2.86 -6.48
CA LEU A 486 1.43 -3.25 -7.58
C LEU A 486 2.58 -2.25 -7.78
N LEU A 487 2.27 -0.95 -7.74
CA LEU A 487 3.26 0.10 -7.98
C LEU A 487 4.19 0.31 -6.79
N ALA A 488 3.63 0.41 -5.58
CA ALA A 488 4.40 0.56 -4.36
C ALA A 488 5.25 -0.68 -4.09
N GLY A 489 4.70 -1.88 -4.32
CA GLY A 489 5.44 -3.13 -4.13
C GLY A 489 6.59 -3.27 -5.12
N ASN A 490 6.38 -2.88 -6.38
CA ASN A 490 7.46 -2.81 -7.37
C ASN A 490 8.55 -1.80 -6.97
N GLU A 491 8.19 -0.60 -6.51
CA GLU A 491 9.17 0.40 -6.07
C GLU A 491 9.96 -0.10 -4.86
N VAL A 492 9.28 -0.59 -3.83
CA VAL A 492 9.90 -1.13 -2.62
C VAL A 492 10.87 -2.27 -2.95
N ALA A 493 10.47 -3.23 -3.79
CA ALA A 493 11.36 -4.31 -4.20
C ALA A 493 12.54 -3.84 -5.05
N THR A 494 12.33 -2.86 -5.94
CA THR A 494 13.41 -2.26 -6.72
C THR A 494 14.44 -1.60 -5.82
N ARG A 495 14.00 -0.86 -4.79
CA ARG A 495 14.90 -0.24 -3.80
C ARG A 495 15.61 -1.30 -2.96
N LEU A 496 14.90 -2.36 -2.56
CA LEU A 496 15.52 -3.43 -1.80
C LEU A 496 16.58 -4.17 -2.62
N ALA A 497 16.30 -4.50 -3.89
CA ALA A 497 17.25 -5.13 -4.80
C ALA A 497 18.54 -4.29 -4.96
N LYS A 498 18.41 -2.96 -5.01
CA LYS A 498 19.55 -2.03 -5.02
C LYS A 498 20.37 -2.07 -3.72
N LEU A 499 19.71 -2.13 -2.56
CA LEU A 499 20.43 -2.30 -1.29
C LEU A 499 21.14 -3.65 -1.23
N ILE A 500 20.51 -4.72 -1.74
CA ILE A 500 21.10 -6.06 -1.83
C ILE A 500 22.35 -6.04 -2.72
N SER A 501 22.35 -5.28 -3.83
CA SER A 501 23.52 -5.13 -4.70
C SER A 501 24.59 -4.16 -4.18
N GLY A 502 24.38 -3.54 -3.02
CA GLY A 502 25.32 -2.59 -2.41
C GLY A 502 25.22 -1.15 -2.93
N GLU A 503 24.20 -0.82 -3.71
CA GLU A 503 23.91 0.57 -4.09
C GLU A 503 23.42 1.37 -2.87
N ARG A 504 23.73 2.67 -2.85
CA ARG A 504 23.32 3.57 -1.75
C ARG A 504 21.80 3.82 -1.76
N PRO A 505 21.17 3.95 -0.58
CA PRO A 505 19.75 4.31 -0.49
C PRO A 505 19.51 5.71 -1.06
N VAL A 506 18.29 5.94 -1.55
CA VAL A 506 17.90 7.24 -2.16
C VAL A 506 16.96 7.97 -1.21
N VAL A 507 17.30 7.95 0.09
CA VAL A 507 16.48 8.55 1.15
C VAL A 507 16.15 9.99 0.74
N PRO A 508 14.86 10.37 0.63
CA PRO A 508 14.50 11.73 0.26
C PRO A 508 15.09 12.72 1.28
N VAL A 509 15.97 13.60 0.82
CA VAL A 509 16.44 14.74 1.61
C VAL A 509 15.30 15.75 1.72
N ARG A 510 15.11 16.31 2.92
CA ARG A 510 14.03 17.28 3.20
C ARG A 510 14.11 18.51 2.30
#